data_AF-A0A6P8YNH2-F1
#
_entry.id   AF-A0A6P8YNH2-F1
#
_cell.length_a   1.000
_cell.length_b   1.000
_cell.length_c   1.000
_cell.angle_alpha   90.00
_cell.angle_beta   90.00
_cell.angle_gamma   90.00
#
_symmetry.space_group_name_H-M   'P 1'
#
loop_
_entity.id
_entity.type
_entity.pdbx_description
1 polymer ?
#
loop_
_entity_poly.entity_id
_entity_poly.type
_entity_poly.pdbx_seq_one_letter_code
_entity_poly.pdbx_strand_id
1 'polypeptide(L)'
;MRGAALLVALAGLATCSGVASANILKTVDKQQALDRALHHVLQQRRPANASSNDSVGAAPGAGRGAKLGEELSRVQWLRYTQPRLITSVPEHTNEAVTEAVLTQPLAHEDQDSATWQQRYFRCSDSYEAGGPAFVMLSGTADYQVTGGDWLREGFMATLARKYKADRFFLPTRFFSANSHPTADTSVDSLRHLTVENVLLDVASFLDQLREAGVLKPQQKVVLFGAGFGGAVAAWARQRFPDVIHGVVASSATLEPRLSVPSYFPVVSRAADWYHKRYHCADLLQEAFEALERGLSTADGRNEFNRAFGPCTPLPETTDGVVSDLDRAHILGLVASVFADLVQEDVDGPQEPDYPLPGGDLLRPYCVTMFNPSDPPLRMLGLLVSYTHPGVCLDTSYSGLVKALSPSGWSDTANRGGARPWLWLQCTQLGQFPDTTGSTDTFPYSTRITPDFYINLCRDVFDKTVTKDNLINSISDLNKHYGGLKPDISNAIFVKGDLDPWRGLSPDTATGAGVHVFSVLRASHAHDLFPRDDYDPPWMKKTRKAVERLLAGWLA
;
A
#
# COMPACT_ATOMS: atom_id res chain seq x y z
N MET A 1 -51.47 19.76 -12.39
CA MET A 1 -51.69 18.46 -11.73
C MET A 1 -50.61 18.31 -10.68
N ARG A 2 -50.99 18.51 -9.41
CA ARG A 2 -50.14 18.37 -8.23
C ARG A 2 -50.29 16.94 -7.72
N GLY A 3 -49.20 16.26 -7.38
CA GLY A 3 -49.26 15.01 -6.62
C GLY A 3 -48.08 14.09 -6.87
N ALA A 4 -47.41 13.71 -5.77
CA ALA A 4 -46.45 12.62 -5.61
C ALA A 4 -44.99 12.86 -6.03
N ALA A 5 -44.24 13.57 -5.17
CA ALA A 5 -42.80 13.39 -4.99
C ALA A 5 -42.38 13.86 -3.59
N LEU A 6 -42.75 13.10 -2.55
CA LEU A 6 -42.25 13.29 -1.19
C LEU A 6 -42.52 12.02 -0.37
N LEU A 7 -41.57 11.08 -0.32
CA LEU A 7 -41.46 10.02 0.70
C LEU A 7 -40.33 9.05 0.32
N VAL A 8 -39.08 9.35 0.71
CA VAL A 8 -38.13 8.39 1.31
C VAL A 8 -37.11 9.20 2.11
N ALA A 9 -37.50 9.64 3.30
CA ALA A 9 -36.59 10.09 4.35
C ALA A 9 -37.25 9.72 5.68
N LEU A 10 -36.49 9.05 6.57
CA LEU A 10 -36.85 8.56 7.91
C LEU A 10 -37.49 7.16 7.96
N ALA A 11 -36.65 6.14 8.14
CA ALA A 11 -36.87 5.04 9.10
C ALA A 11 -35.65 4.10 9.11
N GLY A 12 -35.03 3.90 10.27
CA GLY A 12 -33.95 2.92 10.42
C GLY A 12 -33.06 3.10 11.65
N LEU A 13 -33.63 3.45 12.80
CA LEU A 13 -32.97 3.21 14.09
C LEU A 13 -32.95 1.69 14.32
N ALA A 14 -31.87 1.05 13.91
CA ALA A 14 -31.50 -0.29 14.37
C ALA A 14 -30.09 -0.18 14.97
N THR A 15 -30.00 -0.30 16.29
CA THR A 15 -28.75 -0.40 17.02
C THR A 15 -28.00 -1.65 16.58
N CYS A 16 -26.98 -1.49 15.73
CA CYS A 16 -26.04 -2.55 15.37
C CYS A 16 -24.85 -2.53 16.34
N SER A 17 -25.10 -2.82 17.61
CA SER A 17 -24.07 -3.31 18.53
C SER A 17 -23.80 -4.77 18.18
N GLY A 18 -22.89 -5.02 17.24
CA GLY A 18 -22.56 -6.40 16.85
C GLY A 18 -21.38 -6.63 15.91
N VAL A 19 -20.83 -5.61 15.24
CA VAL A 19 -19.81 -5.83 14.18
C VAL A 19 -18.39 -5.38 14.59
N ALA A 20 -18.23 -4.65 15.69
CA ALA A 20 -16.92 -4.14 16.12
C ALA A 20 -15.99 -5.22 16.75
N SER A 21 -16.53 -6.32 17.27
CA SER A 21 -15.74 -7.29 18.05
C SER A 21 -15.03 -8.37 17.22
N ALA A 22 -15.32 -8.48 15.92
CA ALA A 22 -14.73 -9.53 15.07
C ALA A 22 -13.40 -9.13 14.40
N ASN A 23 -13.10 -7.83 14.29
CA ASN A 23 -11.88 -7.34 13.64
C ASN A 23 -10.77 -6.93 14.63
N ILE A 24 -11.09 -6.70 15.91
CA ILE A 24 -10.11 -6.51 17.00
C ILE A 24 -9.22 -7.76 17.16
N LEU A 25 -9.77 -8.93 16.84
CA LEU A 25 -9.09 -10.23 16.92
C LEU A 25 -8.03 -10.49 15.84
N LYS A 26 -7.78 -9.59 14.87
CA LYS A 26 -6.85 -9.88 13.75
C LYS A 26 -5.48 -9.18 13.83
N THR A 27 -5.34 -8.10 14.58
CA THR A 27 -4.11 -7.25 14.53
C THR A 27 -3.29 -7.30 15.80
N VAL A 28 -3.95 -7.36 16.97
CA VAL A 28 -3.34 -7.93 18.19
C VAL A 28 -2.77 -9.31 17.84
N ASP A 29 -3.46 -10.05 16.96
CA ASP A 29 -3.02 -11.33 16.45
C ASP A 29 -1.86 -11.25 15.46
N LYS A 30 -1.60 -10.13 14.75
CA LYS A 30 -0.45 -9.98 13.85
C LYS A 30 0.84 -9.66 14.61
N GLN A 31 0.83 -8.70 15.54
CA GLN A 31 2.01 -8.45 16.39
C GLN A 31 2.25 -9.63 17.35
N GLN A 32 1.20 -10.21 17.94
CA GLN A 32 1.36 -11.43 18.74
C GLN A 32 1.74 -12.64 17.87
N ALA A 33 1.30 -12.75 16.61
CA ALA A 33 1.81 -13.77 15.69
C ALA A 33 3.26 -13.49 15.32
N LEU A 34 3.66 -12.23 15.15
CA LEU A 34 5.06 -11.83 14.95
C LEU A 34 5.90 -12.20 16.17
N ASP A 35 5.42 -11.94 17.39
CA ASP A 35 6.12 -12.27 18.63
C ASP A 35 6.15 -13.79 18.88
N ARG A 36 5.07 -14.51 18.55
CA ARG A 36 5.02 -15.99 18.58
C ARG A 36 5.92 -16.59 17.49
N ALA A 37 5.99 -16.00 16.30
CA ALA A 37 6.89 -16.39 15.23
C ALA A 37 8.34 -16.08 15.62
N LEU A 38 8.61 -14.94 16.26
CA LEU A 38 9.92 -14.60 16.83
C LEU A 38 10.30 -15.68 17.86
N HIS A 39 9.39 -16.02 18.75
CA HIS A 39 9.61 -17.04 19.76
C HIS A 39 9.85 -18.41 19.12
N HIS A 40 9.11 -18.78 18.07
CA HIS A 40 9.30 -20.02 17.32
C HIS A 40 10.65 -20.05 16.59
N VAL A 41 11.05 -18.95 15.94
CA VAL A 41 12.37 -18.78 15.30
C VAL A 41 13.49 -18.89 16.33
N LEU A 42 13.33 -18.25 17.50
CA LEU A 42 14.28 -18.36 18.62
C LEU A 42 14.32 -19.79 19.18
N GLN A 43 13.23 -20.55 19.15
CA GLN A 43 13.20 -21.97 19.53
C GLN A 43 13.90 -22.85 18.49
N GLN A 44 13.76 -22.57 17.19
CA GLN A 44 14.49 -23.25 16.10
C GLN A 44 16.01 -22.99 16.13
N ARG A 45 16.47 -22.04 16.96
CA ARG A 45 17.89 -21.77 17.24
C ARG A 45 18.45 -22.56 18.41
N ARG A 46 17.62 -23.23 19.22
CA ARG A 46 18.14 -24.07 20.29
C ARG A 46 18.87 -25.28 19.70
N PRO A 47 20.12 -25.57 20.13
CA PRO A 47 20.82 -26.77 19.68
C PRO A 47 19.97 -27.99 20.04
N ALA A 48 19.91 -28.96 19.14
CA ALA A 48 19.24 -30.24 19.34
C ALA A 48 19.96 -31.05 20.45
N ASN A 49 19.72 -30.68 21.70
CA ASN A 49 20.13 -31.41 22.89
C ASN A 49 19.19 -31.05 24.04
N ALA A 50 17.97 -31.59 23.99
CA ALA A 50 17.20 -31.96 25.16
C ALA A 50 16.10 -32.93 24.72
N SER A 51 16.23 -34.18 25.12
CA SER A 51 15.19 -35.18 25.05
C SER A 51 13.96 -34.73 25.86
N SER A 52 12.81 -34.61 25.20
CA SER A 52 11.52 -34.93 25.82
C SER A 52 10.49 -35.22 24.73
N ASN A 53 9.93 -36.44 24.80
CA ASN A 53 8.69 -36.79 24.13
C ASN A 53 7.62 -35.76 24.47
N ASP A 54 7.14 -35.02 23.48
CA ASP A 54 5.79 -34.46 23.49
C ASP A 54 5.26 -34.46 22.06
N SER A 55 4.37 -35.41 21.80
CA SER A 55 3.51 -35.41 20.62
C SER A 55 2.52 -34.25 20.74
N VAL A 56 2.79 -33.13 20.08
CA VAL A 56 1.82 -32.04 19.96
C VAL A 56 0.87 -32.35 18.81
N GLY A 57 -0.37 -32.67 19.17
CA GLY A 57 -1.45 -32.96 18.25
C GLY A 57 -1.79 -31.78 17.34
N ALA A 58 -2.14 -32.10 16.09
CA ALA A 58 -2.63 -31.15 15.11
C ALA A 58 -3.89 -30.43 15.64
N ALA A 59 -3.86 -29.09 15.66
CA ALA A 59 -5.03 -28.29 15.95
C ALA A 59 -6.03 -28.37 14.76
N PRO A 60 -7.29 -28.79 14.98
CA PRO A 60 -8.29 -28.85 13.92
C PRO A 60 -8.86 -27.45 13.68
N GLY A 61 -8.77 -26.95 12.44
CA GLY A 61 -9.43 -25.69 12.04
C GLY A 61 -8.79 -24.89 10.90
N ALA A 62 -7.61 -25.26 10.41
CA ALA A 62 -6.80 -24.44 9.48
C ALA A 62 -7.21 -24.52 7.98
N GLY A 63 -8.47 -24.77 7.64
CA GLY A 63 -8.86 -25.11 6.26
C GLY A 63 -9.09 -23.92 5.30
N ARG A 64 -9.50 -22.74 5.81
CA ARG A 64 -9.85 -21.56 4.96
C ARG A 64 -8.89 -20.38 5.11
N GLY A 65 -8.31 -20.17 6.30
CA GLY A 65 -7.33 -19.10 6.55
C GLY A 65 -5.96 -19.38 5.91
N ALA A 66 -5.52 -20.64 5.91
CA ALA A 66 -4.27 -21.05 5.29
C ALA A 66 -4.28 -20.84 3.76
N LYS A 67 -5.39 -21.16 3.09
CA LYS A 67 -5.54 -20.94 1.63
C LYS A 67 -5.50 -19.47 1.21
N LEU A 68 -6.02 -18.56 2.04
CA LEU A 68 -5.99 -17.12 1.73
C LEU A 68 -4.58 -16.53 1.96
N GLY A 69 -3.88 -16.96 3.01
CA GLY A 69 -2.48 -16.60 3.24
C GLY A 69 -1.53 -17.16 2.17
N GLU A 70 -1.82 -18.36 1.65
CA GLU A 70 -1.07 -19.02 0.59
C GLU A 70 -1.26 -18.40 -0.80
N GLU A 71 -2.36 -17.69 -1.06
CA GLU A 71 -2.58 -16.97 -2.32
C GLU A 71 -2.18 -15.49 -2.24
N LEU A 72 -2.28 -14.85 -1.07
CA LEU A 72 -1.81 -13.48 -0.87
C LEU A 72 -0.27 -13.39 -0.99
N SER A 73 0.47 -14.41 -0.52
CA SER A 73 1.93 -14.50 -0.71
C SER A 73 2.36 -14.57 -2.18
N ARG A 74 1.50 -15.07 -3.07
CA ARG A 74 1.81 -15.24 -4.52
C ARG A 74 1.72 -13.95 -5.31
N VAL A 75 0.94 -12.97 -4.85
CA VAL A 75 0.69 -11.70 -5.56
C VAL A 75 1.30 -10.49 -4.87
N GLN A 76 1.84 -10.67 -3.65
CA GLN A 76 2.44 -9.61 -2.84
C GLN A 76 3.68 -8.96 -3.48
N TRP A 77 4.27 -9.60 -4.50
CA TRP A 77 5.35 -9.03 -5.28
C TRP A 77 4.95 -7.78 -6.09
N LEU A 78 3.66 -7.63 -6.43
CA LEU A 78 3.11 -6.42 -7.05
C LEU A 78 3.04 -5.31 -6.01
N ARG A 79 4.12 -4.54 -5.88
CA ARG A 79 4.24 -3.50 -4.87
C ARG A 79 3.09 -2.51 -4.96
N TYR A 80 2.31 -2.44 -3.89
CA TYR A 80 1.26 -1.46 -3.74
C TYR A 80 1.81 -0.15 -3.20
N THR A 81 1.22 0.94 -3.67
CA THR A 81 1.35 2.28 -3.10
C THR A 81 0.23 2.54 -2.07
N GLN A 82 -0.21 1.49 -1.34
CA GLN A 82 -1.34 1.60 -0.42
C GLN A 82 -1.00 2.51 0.78
N PRO A 83 -1.95 3.34 1.25
CA PRO A 83 -1.90 3.85 2.62
C PRO A 83 -1.84 2.67 3.60
N ARG A 84 -0.97 2.74 4.61
CA ARG A 84 -0.85 1.65 5.61
C ARG A 84 -2.11 1.50 6.47
N LEU A 85 -2.21 0.38 7.15
CA LEU A 85 -3.30 0.11 8.11
C LEU A 85 -3.07 0.92 9.40
N ILE A 86 -4.06 1.66 9.90
CA ILE A 86 -4.01 2.21 11.27
C ILE A 86 -4.40 1.08 12.22
N THR A 87 -3.47 0.62 13.06
CA THR A 87 -3.61 -0.64 13.82
C THR A 87 -3.87 -0.46 15.31
N SER A 88 -3.85 0.77 15.82
CA SER A 88 -4.12 1.10 17.22
C SER A 88 -5.41 1.90 17.31
N VAL A 89 -6.47 1.27 17.82
CA VAL A 89 -7.68 1.97 18.26
C VAL A 89 -7.38 2.47 19.66
N PRO A 90 -7.23 3.79 19.93
CA PRO A 90 -7.58 4.26 21.23
C PRO A 90 -9.06 3.90 21.41
N GLU A 91 -9.39 3.13 22.45
CA GLU A 91 -10.72 3.27 23.04
C GLU A 91 -11.02 4.78 23.08
N HIS A 92 -12.22 5.20 22.70
CA HIS A 92 -12.72 6.59 22.80
C HIS A 92 -12.80 7.46 21.52
N THR A 93 -13.37 6.95 20.43
CA THR A 93 -14.25 7.83 19.63
C THR A 93 -15.58 7.13 19.34
N ASN A 94 -16.64 7.53 20.04
CA ASN A 94 -18.03 7.12 19.76
C ASN A 94 -18.58 7.77 18.46
N GLU A 95 -17.70 8.13 17.51
CA GLU A 95 -18.11 8.85 16.31
C GLU A 95 -18.82 7.89 15.34
N ALA A 96 -19.98 8.27 14.82
CA ALA A 96 -20.72 7.45 13.85
C ALA A 96 -20.09 7.58 12.46
N VAL A 97 -19.78 6.44 11.83
CA VAL A 97 -19.43 6.37 10.41
C VAL A 97 -20.62 5.77 9.68
N THR A 98 -21.13 6.49 8.70
CA THR A 98 -22.23 6.05 7.85
C THR A 98 -21.71 5.67 6.48
N GLU A 99 -22.13 4.52 5.99
CA GLU A 99 -21.92 4.09 4.61
C GLU A 99 -23.08 4.58 3.74
N ALA A 100 -22.76 5.08 2.55
CA ALA A 100 -23.73 5.52 1.56
C ALA A 100 -23.25 5.15 0.15
N VAL A 101 -24.15 5.24 -0.82
CA VAL A 101 -23.86 4.96 -2.24
C VAL A 101 -24.18 6.16 -3.10
N LEU A 102 -23.43 6.30 -4.19
CA LEU A 102 -23.62 7.29 -5.24
C LEU A 102 -23.60 6.57 -6.60
N THR A 103 -24.28 7.14 -7.59
CA THR A 103 -24.37 6.53 -8.91
C THR A 103 -23.30 7.10 -9.81
N GLN A 104 -22.35 6.28 -10.27
CA GLN A 104 -21.29 6.70 -11.18
C GLN A 104 -21.53 6.16 -12.60
N PRO A 105 -21.18 6.94 -13.64
CA PRO A 105 -20.94 6.38 -14.97
C PRO A 105 -19.80 5.34 -14.94
N LEU A 106 -19.97 4.28 -15.71
CA LEU A 106 -18.92 3.29 -15.94
C LEU A 106 -17.80 3.90 -16.79
N ALA A 107 -18.13 4.69 -17.80
CA ALA A 107 -17.22 5.54 -18.56
C ALA A 107 -17.77 6.96 -18.62
N HIS A 108 -17.03 7.93 -18.10
CA HIS A 108 -17.51 9.32 -17.97
C HIS A 108 -17.52 10.09 -19.30
N GLU A 109 -16.74 9.65 -20.29
CA GLU A 109 -16.68 10.28 -21.61
C GLU A 109 -17.85 9.85 -22.53
N ASP A 110 -18.59 8.81 -22.14
CA ASP A 110 -19.70 8.25 -22.92
C ASP A 110 -21.04 8.61 -22.25
N GLN A 111 -21.85 9.42 -22.94
CA GLN A 111 -23.14 9.88 -22.41
C GLN A 111 -24.15 8.74 -22.24
N ASP A 112 -24.02 7.66 -23.00
CA ASP A 112 -24.90 6.49 -22.93
C ASP A 112 -24.29 5.36 -22.08
N SER A 113 -23.23 5.67 -21.31
CA SER A 113 -22.56 4.67 -20.49
C SER A 113 -23.47 4.08 -19.42
N ALA A 114 -23.31 2.77 -19.18
CA ALA A 114 -23.91 2.12 -18.05
C ALA A 114 -23.48 2.79 -16.73
N THR A 115 -24.27 2.61 -15.67
CA THR A 115 -23.94 3.15 -14.35
C THR A 115 -23.68 2.05 -13.34
N TRP A 116 -22.97 2.39 -12.27
CA TRP A 116 -22.68 1.51 -11.15
C TRP A 116 -22.80 2.26 -9.81
N GLN A 117 -22.90 1.52 -8.71
CA GLN A 117 -23.04 2.09 -7.37
C GLN A 117 -21.68 2.12 -6.68
N GLN A 118 -21.10 3.32 -6.54
CA GLN A 118 -19.88 3.55 -5.78
C GLN A 118 -20.24 3.80 -4.31
N ARG A 119 -19.69 2.99 -3.41
CA ARG A 119 -19.81 3.22 -1.97
C ARG A 119 -18.89 4.36 -1.54
N TYR A 120 -19.30 5.13 -0.56
CA TYR A 120 -18.45 6.06 0.18
C TYR A 120 -18.84 6.05 1.66
N PHE A 121 -17.92 6.53 2.50
CA PHE A 121 -18.13 6.61 3.94
C PHE A 121 -18.07 8.05 4.40
N ARG A 122 -18.87 8.39 5.41
CA ARG A 122 -18.95 9.73 5.97
C ARG A 122 -18.93 9.68 7.50
N CYS A 123 -18.25 10.64 8.11
CA CYS A 123 -18.30 10.88 9.54
C CYS A 123 -18.49 12.37 9.85
N SER A 124 -19.74 12.74 10.15
CA SER A 124 -20.16 14.14 10.34
C SER A 124 -20.21 14.58 11.80
N ASP A 125 -19.79 13.74 12.76
CA ASP A 125 -19.98 13.99 14.19
C ASP A 125 -19.30 15.27 14.71
N SER A 126 -18.21 15.70 14.07
CA SER A 126 -17.51 16.94 14.39
C SER A 126 -17.83 18.10 13.45
N TYR A 127 -18.72 17.91 12.48
CA TYR A 127 -19.10 18.94 11.51
C TYR A 127 -19.98 20.01 12.13
N GLU A 128 -19.64 21.28 11.90
CA GLU A 128 -20.50 22.42 12.19
C GLU A 128 -20.77 23.20 10.89
N ALA A 129 -21.96 23.80 10.78
CA ALA A 129 -22.34 24.55 9.58
C ALA A 129 -21.31 25.66 9.27
N GLY A 130 -20.82 25.68 8.03
CA GLY A 130 -19.75 26.58 7.59
C GLY A 130 -18.33 25.98 7.69
N GLY A 131 -18.16 24.83 8.37
CA GLY A 131 -16.92 24.07 8.35
C GLY A 131 -16.61 23.48 6.96
N PRO A 132 -15.33 23.15 6.67
CA PRO A 132 -14.92 22.59 5.38
C PRO A 132 -15.34 21.13 5.24
N ALA A 133 -15.06 20.54 4.08
CA ALA A 133 -15.16 19.09 3.86
C ALA A 133 -13.78 18.51 3.58
N PHE A 134 -13.39 17.48 4.32
CA PHE A 134 -12.16 16.73 4.11
C PHE A 134 -12.48 15.38 3.50
N VAL A 135 -11.87 15.08 2.35
CA VAL A 135 -12.12 13.84 1.60
C VAL A 135 -10.83 13.06 1.50
N MET A 136 -10.77 11.89 2.13
CA MET A 136 -9.70 10.91 1.95
C MET A 136 -9.94 10.11 0.68
N LEU A 137 -9.03 10.23 -0.29
CA LEU A 137 -9.00 9.40 -1.48
C LEU A 137 -8.18 8.15 -1.20
N SER A 138 -8.83 7.00 -1.31
CA SER A 138 -8.28 5.71 -0.89
C SER A 138 -7.05 5.25 -1.68
N GLY A 139 -6.86 5.71 -2.92
CA GLY A 139 -5.86 5.15 -3.82
C GLY A 139 -6.17 3.69 -4.11
N THR A 140 -5.33 2.78 -3.65
CA THR A 140 -5.51 1.34 -3.81
C THR A 140 -6.07 0.65 -2.56
N ALA A 141 -6.39 1.40 -1.49
CA ALA A 141 -6.94 0.87 -0.25
C ALA A 141 -8.46 0.63 -0.33
N ASP A 142 -8.94 -0.36 0.42
CA ASP A 142 -10.36 -0.56 0.73
C ASP A 142 -10.63 -0.21 2.20
N TYR A 143 -11.68 0.56 2.49
CA TYR A 143 -11.99 1.03 3.85
C TYR A 143 -12.23 -0.11 4.86
N GLN A 144 -12.87 -1.20 4.44
CA GLN A 144 -13.26 -2.33 5.30
C GLN A 144 -12.14 -3.38 5.44
N VAL A 145 -11.29 -3.52 4.42
CA VAL A 145 -10.17 -4.47 4.40
C VAL A 145 -8.91 -3.86 5.00
N THR A 146 -8.63 -2.57 4.74
CA THR A 146 -7.40 -1.93 5.24
C THR A 146 -7.46 -1.52 6.71
N GLY A 147 -8.60 -1.68 7.38
CA GLY A 147 -8.72 -1.54 8.83
C GLY A 147 -8.34 -0.17 9.41
N GLY A 148 -7.96 0.81 8.58
CA GLY A 148 -7.64 2.15 8.99
C GLY A 148 -8.90 2.99 9.02
N ASP A 149 -9.36 3.35 10.22
CA ASP A 149 -10.47 4.28 10.37
C ASP A 149 -10.00 5.71 10.11
N TRP A 150 -9.60 6.01 8.87
CA TRP A 150 -9.12 7.34 8.44
C TRP A 150 -10.13 8.47 8.71
N LEU A 151 -11.39 8.12 8.95
CA LEU A 151 -12.43 9.06 9.32
C LEU A 151 -12.42 9.39 10.81
N ARG A 152 -12.12 8.44 11.69
CA ARG A 152 -12.04 8.70 13.15
C ARG A 152 -10.63 8.98 13.65
N GLU A 153 -9.64 8.42 12.97
CA GLU A 153 -8.25 8.41 13.37
C GLU A 153 -7.35 9.07 12.33
N GLY A 154 -6.09 9.23 12.69
CA GLY A 154 -5.11 9.87 11.82
C GLY A 154 -5.10 11.39 11.92
N PHE A 155 -4.17 11.96 11.17
CA PHE A 155 -3.94 13.39 11.12
C PHE A 155 -5.12 14.13 10.47
N MET A 156 -5.73 13.58 9.41
CA MET A 156 -6.92 14.17 8.79
C MET A 156 -8.09 14.29 9.78
N ALA A 157 -8.43 13.22 10.50
CA ALA A 157 -9.51 13.26 11.49
C ALA A 157 -9.22 14.25 12.63
N THR A 158 -7.95 14.36 13.04
CA THR A 158 -7.51 15.35 14.04
C THR A 158 -7.74 16.77 13.55
N LEU A 159 -7.37 17.07 12.31
CA LEU A 159 -7.62 18.37 11.69
C LEU A 159 -9.13 18.63 11.53
N ALA A 160 -9.90 17.61 11.13
CA ALA A 160 -11.34 17.73 10.94
C ALA A 160 -12.05 18.14 12.24
N ARG A 161 -11.74 17.48 13.35
CA ARG A 161 -12.29 17.86 14.68
C ARG A 161 -11.93 19.29 15.06
N LYS A 162 -10.72 19.74 14.74
CA LYS A 162 -10.27 21.10 15.03
C LYS A 162 -10.99 22.16 14.18
N TYR A 163 -11.17 21.90 12.89
CA TYR A 163 -11.76 22.84 11.94
C TYR A 163 -13.25 22.62 11.70
N LYS A 164 -13.88 21.76 12.50
CA LYS A 164 -15.29 21.40 12.40
C LYS A 164 -15.67 20.89 11.01
N ALA A 165 -14.77 20.11 10.40
CA ALA A 165 -14.91 19.63 9.04
C ALA A 165 -15.82 18.40 8.97
N ASP A 166 -16.60 18.31 7.89
CA ASP A 166 -17.23 17.05 7.50
C ASP A 166 -16.15 16.14 6.89
N ARG A 167 -16.25 14.82 7.11
CA ARG A 167 -15.22 13.86 6.69
C ARG A 167 -15.81 12.81 5.78
N PHE A 168 -15.11 12.55 4.69
CA PHE A 168 -15.50 11.56 3.70
C PHE A 168 -14.32 10.65 3.34
N PHE A 169 -14.62 9.39 3.03
CA PHE A 169 -13.68 8.45 2.45
C PHE A 169 -14.26 7.93 1.15
N LEU A 170 -13.53 8.09 0.05
CA LEU A 170 -13.94 7.66 -1.28
C LEU A 170 -13.03 6.51 -1.76
N PRO A 171 -13.55 5.26 -1.75
CA PRO A 171 -12.93 4.13 -2.41
C PRO A 171 -12.79 4.36 -3.92
N THR A 172 -11.61 4.09 -4.47
CA THR A 172 -11.37 4.15 -5.90
C THR A 172 -12.09 3.01 -6.61
N ARG A 173 -12.65 3.26 -7.80
CA ARG A 173 -13.22 2.21 -8.65
C ARG A 173 -12.27 1.01 -8.76
N PHE A 174 -12.82 -0.21 -8.74
CA PHE A 174 -12.10 -1.50 -8.76
C PHE A 174 -11.24 -1.86 -7.53
N PHE A 175 -11.10 -0.98 -6.53
CA PHE A 175 -10.30 -1.27 -5.33
C PHE A 175 -11.14 -1.57 -4.09
N SER A 176 -12.47 -1.41 -4.15
CA SER A 176 -13.33 -1.77 -3.02
C SER A 176 -13.81 -3.22 -3.10
N ALA A 177 -13.82 -3.95 -1.99
CA ALA A 177 -14.21 -5.36 -1.93
C ALA A 177 -15.71 -5.63 -2.19
N ASN A 178 -16.56 -4.62 -1.99
CA ASN A 178 -18.03 -4.75 -2.05
C ASN A 178 -18.70 -3.71 -2.96
N SER A 179 -17.92 -2.96 -3.75
CA SER A 179 -18.39 -1.90 -4.64
C SER A 179 -17.58 -1.92 -5.94
N HIS A 180 -18.07 -2.69 -6.90
CA HIS A 180 -17.40 -2.96 -8.17
C HIS A 180 -18.15 -2.30 -9.34
N PRO A 181 -17.45 -1.68 -10.31
CA PRO A 181 -18.10 -1.12 -11.50
C PRO A 181 -18.62 -2.17 -12.49
N THR A 182 -18.07 -3.38 -12.45
CA THR A 182 -18.29 -4.44 -13.44
C THR A 182 -18.47 -5.80 -12.76
N ALA A 183 -18.90 -6.80 -13.53
CA ALA A 183 -19.10 -8.16 -13.03
C ALA A 183 -17.78 -8.89 -12.67
N ASP A 184 -16.65 -8.46 -13.24
CA ASP A 184 -15.34 -9.05 -13.04
C ASP A 184 -14.20 -8.03 -13.30
N THR A 185 -12.96 -8.50 -13.31
CA THR A 185 -11.74 -7.77 -13.68
C THR A 185 -11.09 -8.34 -14.95
N SER A 186 -11.91 -8.75 -15.92
CA SER A 186 -11.44 -9.08 -17.27
C SER A 186 -10.80 -7.84 -17.93
N VAL A 187 -10.05 -8.02 -19.02
CA VAL A 187 -9.47 -6.87 -19.76
C VAL A 187 -10.56 -5.89 -20.22
N ASP A 188 -11.70 -6.42 -20.70
CA ASP A 188 -12.85 -5.60 -21.10
C ASP A 188 -13.47 -4.81 -19.93
N SER A 189 -13.45 -5.37 -18.72
CA SER A 189 -13.87 -4.64 -17.53
C SER A 189 -12.83 -3.61 -17.08
N LEU A 190 -11.56 -4.00 -17.02
CA LEU A 190 -10.46 -3.18 -16.53
C LEU A 190 -10.14 -1.99 -17.43
N ARG A 191 -10.53 -1.98 -18.72
CA ARG A 191 -10.44 -0.77 -19.56
C ARG A 191 -11.18 0.45 -18.98
N HIS A 192 -12.12 0.24 -18.06
CA HIS A 192 -12.82 1.30 -17.33
C HIS A 192 -12.07 1.79 -16.08
N LEU A 193 -11.00 1.11 -15.67
CA LEU A 193 -10.04 1.55 -14.67
C LEU A 193 -8.95 2.38 -15.37
N THR A 194 -9.23 3.67 -15.51
CA THR A 194 -8.25 4.65 -15.99
C THR A 194 -8.08 5.78 -14.98
N VAL A 195 -6.90 6.41 -14.94
CA VAL A 195 -6.65 7.62 -14.14
C VAL A 195 -7.71 8.67 -14.43
N GLU A 196 -8.07 8.85 -15.69
CA GLU A 196 -9.10 9.78 -16.15
C GLU A 196 -10.46 9.53 -15.49
N ASN A 197 -10.97 8.30 -15.60
CA ASN A 197 -12.24 7.93 -14.99
C ASN A 197 -12.21 8.01 -13.45
N VAL A 198 -11.07 7.70 -12.83
CA VAL A 198 -10.87 7.86 -11.37
C VAL A 198 -11.00 9.32 -10.96
N LEU A 199 -10.45 10.26 -11.74
CA LEU A 199 -10.56 11.69 -11.46
C LEU A 199 -11.98 12.21 -11.66
N LEU A 200 -12.67 11.73 -12.70
CA LEU A 200 -14.05 12.10 -12.96
C LEU A 200 -15.02 11.51 -11.91
N ASP A 201 -14.72 10.35 -11.33
CA ASP A 201 -15.45 9.86 -10.14
C ASP A 201 -15.37 10.84 -8.98
N VAL A 202 -14.18 11.42 -8.71
CA VAL A 202 -13.99 12.41 -7.65
C VAL A 202 -14.84 13.67 -7.90
N ALA A 203 -14.86 14.18 -9.14
CA ALA A 203 -15.68 15.34 -9.49
C ALA A 203 -17.19 15.04 -9.34
N SER A 204 -17.65 13.93 -9.95
CA SER A 204 -19.02 13.44 -9.85
C SER A 204 -19.47 13.22 -8.41
N PHE A 205 -18.59 12.70 -7.56
CA PHE A 205 -18.86 12.54 -6.12
C PHE A 205 -19.14 13.89 -5.45
N LEU A 206 -18.29 14.89 -5.65
CA LEU A 206 -18.48 16.22 -5.05
C LEU A 206 -19.76 16.89 -5.53
N ASP A 207 -20.09 16.74 -6.82
CA ASP A 207 -21.30 17.32 -7.40
C ASP A 207 -22.56 16.63 -6.87
N GLN A 208 -22.60 15.29 -6.82
CA GLN A 208 -23.73 14.56 -6.23
C GLN A 208 -23.94 14.89 -4.75
N LEU A 209 -22.86 15.09 -3.98
CA LEU A 209 -23.00 15.53 -2.59
C LEU A 209 -23.57 16.94 -2.47
N ARG A 210 -23.25 17.85 -3.41
CA ARG A 210 -23.83 19.21 -3.44
C ARG A 210 -25.29 19.17 -3.82
N GLU A 211 -25.66 18.40 -4.84
CA GLU A 211 -27.04 18.21 -5.29
C GLU A 211 -27.92 17.61 -4.18
N ALA A 212 -27.40 16.63 -3.44
CA ALA A 212 -28.06 16.04 -2.29
C ALA A 212 -28.13 16.99 -1.07
N GLY A 213 -27.50 18.17 -1.13
CA GLY A 213 -27.43 19.13 -0.03
C GLY A 213 -26.54 18.69 1.14
N VAL A 214 -25.76 17.62 0.96
CA VAL A 214 -24.77 17.10 1.91
C VAL A 214 -23.59 18.07 2.00
N LEU A 215 -23.05 18.49 0.86
CA LEU A 215 -22.09 19.59 0.76
C LEU A 215 -22.80 20.89 0.41
N LYS A 216 -22.40 22.00 1.04
CA LYS A 216 -22.95 23.32 0.68
C LYS A 216 -22.19 23.92 -0.52
N PRO A 217 -22.82 24.74 -1.38
CA PRO A 217 -22.18 25.29 -2.57
C PRO A 217 -20.86 26.03 -2.32
N GLN A 218 -20.73 26.73 -1.18
CA GLN A 218 -19.53 27.49 -0.80
C GLN A 218 -18.59 26.73 0.16
N GLN A 219 -18.89 25.46 0.46
CA GLN A 219 -18.09 24.68 1.39
C GLN A 219 -16.73 24.35 0.78
N LYS A 220 -15.65 24.81 1.43
CA LYS A 220 -14.27 24.54 1.00
C LYS A 220 -14.00 23.03 1.11
N VAL A 221 -13.61 22.39 0.00
CA VAL A 221 -13.25 20.96 -0.06
C VAL A 221 -11.73 20.82 -0.05
N VAL A 222 -11.19 20.01 0.85
CA VAL A 222 -9.76 19.67 0.88
C VAL A 222 -9.61 18.17 0.70
N LEU A 223 -8.82 17.76 -0.29
CA LEU A 223 -8.52 16.36 -0.54
C LEU A 223 -7.30 15.90 0.25
N PHE A 224 -7.36 14.70 0.78
CA PHE A 224 -6.26 13.99 1.42
C PHE A 224 -6.03 12.67 0.68
N GLY A 225 -4.78 12.19 0.65
CA GLY A 225 -4.47 10.88 0.09
C GLY A 225 -3.02 10.47 0.30
N ALA A 226 -2.75 9.17 0.22
CA ALA A 226 -1.42 8.58 0.26
C ALA A 226 -1.10 7.85 -1.05
N GLY A 227 0.17 7.80 -1.46
CA GLY A 227 0.59 6.99 -2.62
C GLY A 227 -0.18 7.36 -3.89
N PHE A 228 -0.82 6.37 -4.52
CA PHE A 228 -1.71 6.61 -5.65
C PHE A 228 -2.91 7.52 -5.30
N GLY A 229 -3.48 7.39 -4.09
CA GLY A 229 -4.55 8.28 -3.63
C GLY A 229 -4.10 9.73 -3.46
N GLY A 230 -2.86 9.93 -3.03
CA GLY A 230 -2.21 11.25 -3.00
C GLY A 230 -1.99 11.82 -4.40
N ALA A 231 -1.63 10.97 -5.36
CA ALA A 231 -1.50 11.36 -6.76
C ALA A 231 -2.85 11.77 -7.37
N VAL A 232 -3.90 10.95 -7.17
CA VAL A 232 -5.27 11.28 -7.57
C VAL A 232 -5.74 12.59 -6.94
N ALA A 233 -5.45 12.82 -5.65
CA ALA A 233 -5.85 14.06 -4.98
C ALA A 233 -5.20 15.30 -5.60
N ALA A 234 -3.91 15.22 -5.94
CA ALA A 234 -3.20 16.32 -6.60
C ALA A 234 -3.68 16.53 -8.03
N TRP A 235 -3.79 15.47 -8.83
CA TRP A 235 -4.30 15.54 -10.20
C TRP A 235 -5.74 16.07 -10.24
N ALA A 236 -6.59 15.67 -9.30
CA ALA A 236 -7.96 16.17 -9.18
C ALA A 236 -7.96 17.67 -8.84
N ARG A 237 -7.13 18.12 -7.89
CA ARG A 237 -7.01 19.55 -7.58
C ARG A 237 -6.49 20.37 -8.76
N GLN A 238 -5.55 19.84 -9.53
CA GLN A 238 -5.06 20.50 -10.74
C GLN A 238 -6.15 20.60 -11.81
N ARG A 239 -6.95 19.54 -11.96
CA ARG A 239 -7.98 19.44 -13.00
C ARG A 239 -9.26 20.20 -12.66
N PHE A 240 -9.68 20.21 -11.40
CA PHE A 240 -10.93 20.79 -10.93
C PHE A 240 -10.68 21.86 -9.85
N PRO A 241 -9.91 22.92 -10.16
CA PRO A 241 -9.48 23.93 -9.19
C PRO A 241 -10.65 24.73 -8.59
N ASP A 242 -11.77 24.83 -9.30
CA ASP A 242 -12.94 25.61 -8.89
C ASP A 242 -13.77 24.91 -7.81
N VAL A 243 -13.68 23.58 -7.73
CA VAL A 243 -14.49 22.75 -6.82
C VAL A 243 -13.67 22.11 -5.70
N ILE A 244 -12.34 22.05 -5.84
CA ILE A 244 -11.41 21.56 -4.83
C ILE A 244 -10.53 22.73 -4.36
N HIS A 245 -10.63 23.07 -3.08
CA HIS A 245 -9.95 24.23 -2.49
C HIS A 245 -8.46 24.00 -2.27
N GLY A 246 -8.06 22.78 -1.88
CA GLY A 246 -6.66 22.41 -1.67
C GLY A 246 -6.44 20.91 -1.47
N VAL A 247 -5.18 20.52 -1.37
CA VAL A 247 -4.78 19.12 -1.21
C VAL A 247 -3.64 18.93 -0.20
N VAL A 248 -3.73 17.87 0.60
CA VAL A 248 -2.64 17.30 1.40
C VAL A 248 -2.32 15.91 0.84
N ALA A 249 -1.28 15.84 0.02
CA ALA A 249 -0.87 14.65 -0.71
C ALA A 249 0.39 14.05 -0.07
N SER A 250 0.21 12.96 0.68
CA SER A 250 1.31 12.29 1.34
C SER A 250 1.90 11.18 0.46
N SER A 251 3.22 11.12 0.38
CA SER A 251 3.99 10.11 -0.37
C SER A 251 3.44 9.86 -1.77
N ALA A 252 2.98 10.94 -2.41
CA ALA A 252 2.17 10.89 -3.62
C ALA A 252 3.02 10.48 -4.82
N THR A 253 2.63 9.40 -5.50
CA THR A 253 3.35 8.88 -6.68
C THR A 253 2.92 9.61 -7.96
N LEU A 254 3.22 10.91 -8.02
CA LEU A 254 2.76 11.85 -9.05
C LEU A 254 3.34 11.62 -10.44
N GLU A 255 4.51 11.01 -10.54
CA GLU A 255 5.16 10.79 -11.82
C GLU A 255 4.94 9.34 -12.29
N PRO A 256 4.10 9.12 -13.31
CA PRO A 256 4.15 7.91 -14.11
C PRO A 256 5.55 7.75 -14.70
N ARG A 257 6.14 6.57 -14.59
CA ARG A 257 7.49 6.30 -15.07
C ARG A 257 7.63 4.82 -15.32
N LEU A 258 8.22 4.40 -16.44
CA LEU A 258 8.33 2.97 -16.75
C LEU A 258 9.06 2.20 -15.65
N SER A 259 10.12 2.78 -15.09
CA SER A 259 11.03 2.13 -14.16
C SER A 259 11.38 3.04 -12.98
N VAL A 260 11.58 2.49 -11.78
CA VAL A 260 11.86 3.22 -10.54
C VAL A 260 13.17 2.72 -9.92
N PRO A 261 14.33 3.03 -10.51
CA PRO A 261 15.62 2.53 -10.04
C PRO A 261 16.03 3.14 -8.69
N SER A 262 15.37 4.21 -8.24
CA SER A 262 15.61 4.83 -6.93
C SER A 262 14.99 4.06 -5.77
N TYR A 263 14.08 3.11 -6.03
CA TYR A 263 13.31 2.41 -5.00
C TYR A 263 14.23 1.66 -4.03
N PHE A 264 15.01 0.71 -4.53
CA PHE A 264 15.82 -0.14 -3.66
C PHE A 264 17.05 0.54 -3.03
N PRO A 265 17.68 1.57 -3.64
CA PRO A 265 18.64 2.40 -2.93
C PRO A 265 18.07 3.04 -1.64
N VAL A 266 16.78 3.34 -1.58
CA VAL A 266 16.14 3.81 -0.32
C VAL A 266 16.03 2.69 0.71
N VAL A 267 15.66 1.49 0.27
CA VAL A 267 15.60 0.28 1.12
C VAL A 267 16.97 -0.02 1.74
N SER A 268 18.05 0.13 0.95
CA SER A 268 19.43 -0.01 1.44
C SER A 268 19.74 1.00 2.55
N ARG A 269 19.37 2.28 2.37
CA ARG A 269 19.57 3.31 3.40
C ARG A 269 18.82 3.02 4.69
N ALA A 270 17.66 2.38 4.63
CA ALA A 270 16.93 1.97 5.83
C ALA A 270 17.69 0.90 6.62
N ALA A 271 18.33 -0.06 5.93
CA ALA A 271 19.20 -1.05 6.56
C ALA A 271 20.48 -0.44 7.15
N ASP A 272 21.05 0.57 6.50
CA ASP A 272 22.28 1.25 6.94
C ASP A 272 22.14 1.89 8.34
N TRP A 273 20.94 2.30 8.74
CA TRP A 273 20.69 2.79 10.10
C TRP A 273 21.07 1.77 11.18
N TYR A 274 20.93 0.48 10.90
CA TYR A 274 21.28 -0.60 11.80
C TYR A 274 22.71 -1.12 11.61
N HIS A 275 23.39 -0.74 10.53
CA HIS A 275 24.69 -1.29 10.14
C HIS A 275 25.77 -1.02 11.20
N LYS A 276 25.91 0.22 11.70
CA LYS A 276 26.99 0.56 12.64
C LYS A 276 27.03 -0.29 13.92
N ARG A 277 25.88 -0.82 14.34
CA ARG A 277 25.74 -1.57 15.59
C ARG A 277 25.52 -3.07 15.37
N TYR A 278 24.87 -3.45 14.28
CA TYR A 278 24.42 -4.82 14.05
C TYR A 278 24.89 -5.41 12.71
N HIS A 279 25.68 -4.67 11.93
CA HIS A 279 26.13 -5.08 10.60
C HIS A 279 24.99 -5.49 9.65
N CYS A 280 23.78 -4.96 9.86
CA CYS A 280 22.57 -5.41 9.15
C CYS A 280 22.69 -5.29 7.62
N ALA A 281 23.23 -4.17 7.14
CA ALA A 281 23.42 -3.96 5.70
C ALA A 281 24.39 -4.97 5.07
N ASP A 282 25.48 -5.32 5.77
CA ASP A 282 26.47 -6.30 5.28
C ASP A 282 25.88 -7.70 5.24
N LEU A 283 25.16 -8.09 6.30
CA LEU A 283 24.51 -9.40 6.38
C LEU A 283 23.39 -9.54 5.34
N LEU A 284 22.65 -8.45 5.06
CA LEU A 284 21.69 -8.43 3.95
C LEU A 284 22.40 -8.62 2.61
N GLN A 285 23.49 -7.88 2.38
CA GLN A 285 24.24 -7.99 1.15
C GLN A 285 24.75 -9.42 0.93
N GLU A 286 25.44 -9.99 1.94
CA GLU A 286 25.95 -11.35 1.89
C GLU A 286 24.83 -12.37 1.59
N ALA A 287 23.67 -12.21 2.23
CA ALA A 287 22.56 -13.13 2.07
C ALA A 287 21.89 -13.04 0.70
N PHE A 288 21.69 -11.84 0.16
CA PHE A 288 21.10 -11.68 -1.17
C PHE A 288 22.06 -12.11 -2.29
N GLU A 289 23.35 -11.84 -2.14
CA GLU A 289 24.35 -12.36 -3.07
C GLU A 289 24.45 -13.90 -3.01
N ALA A 290 24.34 -14.48 -1.81
CA ALA A 290 24.28 -15.94 -1.64
C ALA A 290 23.02 -16.53 -2.27
N LEU A 291 21.87 -15.83 -2.21
CA LEU A 291 20.66 -16.20 -2.91
C LEU A 291 20.87 -16.23 -4.43
N GLU A 292 21.39 -15.16 -5.01
CA GLU A 292 21.60 -15.10 -6.45
C GLU A 292 22.57 -16.18 -6.95
N ARG A 293 23.71 -16.37 -6.26
CA ARG A 293 24.66 -17.44 -6.60
C ARG A 293 24.06 -18.81 -6.39
N GLY A 294 23.32 -19.01 -5.29
CA GLY A 294 22.76 -20.27 -4.86
C GLY A 294 21.78 -20.87 -5.86
N LEU A 295 20.95 -20.03 -6.50
CA LEU A 295 19.98 -20.47 -7.51
C LEU A 295 20.62 -21.12 -8.75
N SER A 296 21.91 -20.87 -9.00
CA SER A 296 22.66 -21.43 -10.13
C SER A 296 23.37 -22.74 -9.81
N THR A 297 23.42 -23.18 -8.55
CA THR A 297 24.16 -24.37 -8.12
C THR A 297 23.25 -25.41 -7.47
N ALA A 298 23.56 -26.70 -7.60
CA ALA A 298 22.78 -27.76 -6.95
C ALA A 298 22.77 -27.59 -5.41
N ASP A 299 23.94 -27.38 -4.82
CA ASP A 299 24.07 -27.21 -3.36
C ASP A 299 23.30 -25.98 -2.85
N GLY A 300 23.41 -24.85 -3.56
CA GLY A 300 22.68 -23.63 -3.21
C GLY A 300 21.16 -23.77 -3.35
N ARG A 301 20.67 -24.48 -4.38
CA ARG A 301 19.23 -24.81 -4.51
C ARG A 301 18.76 -25.76 -3.41
N ASN A 302 19.59 -26.74 -3.03
CA ASN A 302 19.28 -27.64 -1.93
C ASN A 302 19.23 -26.89 -0.58
N GLU A 303 20.13 -25.93 -0.37
CA GLU A 303 20.08 -25.04 0.79
C GLU A 303 18.85 -24.14 0.77
N PHE A 304 18.51 -23.56 -0.39
CA PHE A 304 17.29 -22.78 -0.56
C PHE A 304 16.04 -23.60 -0.23
N ASN A 305 15.93 -24.83 -0.74
CA ASN A 305 14.80 -25.73 -0.45
C ASN A 305 14.63 -25.97 1.05
N ARG A 306 15.74 -26.14 1.79
CA ARG A 306 15.72 -26.31 3.25
C ARG A 306 15.37 -25.03 4.00
N ALA A 307 15.90 -23.89 3.55
CA ALA A 307 15.76 -22.61 4.25
C ALA A 307 14.40 -21.95 4.05
N PHE A 308 13.82 -22.03 2.84
CA PHE A 308 12.61 -21.29 2.47
C PHE A 308 11.34 -22.15 2.43
N GLY A 309 11.46 -23.48 2.34
CA GLY A 309 10.30 -24.36 2.21
C GLY A 309 9.38 -23.98 1.04
N PRO A 310 9.89 -23.90 -0.21
CA PRO A 310 9.08 -23.51 -1.35
C PRO A 310 7.95 -24.51 -1.60
N CYS A 311 6.86 -24.05 -2.25
CA CYS A 311 5.71 -24.91 -2.53
C CYS A 311 6.08 -26.09 -3.44
N THR A 312 7.02 -25.87 -4.35
CA THR A 312 7.67 -26.90 -5.16
C THR A 312 9.18 -26.77 -4.95
N PRO A 313 9.89 -27.83 -4.53
CA PRO A 313 11.34 -27.81 -4.43
C PRO A 313 12.01 -27.44 -5.75
N LEU A 314 13.03 -26.59 -5.69
CA LEU A 314 13.91 -26.32 -6.82
C LEU A 314 14.69 -27.59 -7.20
N PRO A 315 15.11 -27.76 -8.48
CA PRO A 315 15.83 -28.94 -8.93
C PRO A 315 17.09 -29.24 -8.10
N GLU A 316 17.17 -30.41 -7.49
CA GLU A 316 18.24 -30.76 -6.56
C GLU A 316 19.53 -31.25 -7.24
N THR A 317 19.43 -31.65 -8.50
CA THR A 317 20.50 -32.25 -9.29
C THR A 317 21.34 -31.19 -10.02
N THR A 318 22.57 -31.54 -10.41
CA THR A 318 23.50 -30.63 -11.10
C THR A 318 23.04 -30.19 -12.49
N ASP A 319 22.28 -31.04 -13.18
CA ASP A 319 21.66 -30.76 -14.49
C ASP A 319 20.35 -29.96 -14.37
N GLY A 320 19.80 -29.83 -13.16
CA GLY A 320 18.63 -29.01 -12.88
C GLY A 320 18.91 -27.53 -13.12
N VAL A 321 17.99 -26.86 -13.81
CA VAL A 321 18.09 -25.42 -14.14
C VAL A 321 16.84 -24.71 -13.65
N VAL A 322 17.03 -23.59 -12.94
CA VAL A 322 15.98 -22.61 -12.65
C VAL A 322 15.96 -21.61 -13.82
N SER A 323 14.79 -21.26 -14.37
CA SER A 323 14.74 -20.31 -15.49
C SER A 323 15.14 -18.89 -15.04
N ASP A 324 15.50 -18.00 -15.98
CA ASP A 324 15.81 -16.61 -15.61
C ASP A 324 14.60 -15.86 -15.05
N LEU A 325 13.40 -16.17 -15.55
CA LEU A 325 12.14 -15.63 -15.01
C LEU A 325 11.88 -16.14 -13.59
N ASP A 326 12.08 -17.43 -13.32
CA ASP A 326 11.93 -17.96 -11.96
C ASP A 326 12.99 -17.36 -11.02
N ARG A 327 14.24 -17.18 -11.48
CA ARG A 327 15.29 -16.51 -10.68
C ARG A 327 14.91 -15.07 -10.34
N ALA A 328 14.43 -14.30 -11.32
CA ALA A 328 13.99 -12.93 -11.11
C ALA A 328 12.77 -12.85 -10.17
N HIS A 329 11.82 -13.78 -10.32
CA HIS A 329 10.65 -13.90 -9.44
C HIS A 329 11.05 -14.24 -8.00
N ILE A 330 11.89 -15.26 -7.79
CA ILE A 330 12.40 -15.63 -6.45
C ILE A 330 13.08 -14.45 -5.78
N LEU A 331 14.03 -13.82 -6.48
CA LEU A 331 14.75 -12.68 -5.95
C LEU A 331 13.80 -11.53 -5.61
N GLY A 332 12.89 -11.21 -6.53
CA GLY A 332 11.90 -10.16 -6.35
C GLY A 332 11.01 -10.40 -5.13
N LEU A 333 10.56 -11.64 -4.94
CA LEU A 333 9.69 -12.07 -3.85
C LEU A 333 10.40 -12.03 -2.49
N VAL A 334 11.67 -12.48 -2.42
CA VAL A 334 12.45 -12.38 -1.17
C VAL A 334 12.83 -10.93 -0.86
N ALA A 335 13.19 -10.16 -1.89
CA ALA A 335 13.42 -8.72 -1.77
C ALA A 335 12.15 -7.98 -1.35
N SER A 336 10.96 -8.54 -1.65
CA SER A 336 9.71 -7.91 -1.29
C SER A 336 9.45 -7.85 0.20
N VAL A 337 9.77 -8.93 0.89
CA VAL A 337 9.59 -9.01 2.33
C VAL A 337 10.31 -7.87 3.06
N PHE A 338 11.61 -7.64 2.79
CA PHE A 338 12.35 -6.60 3.49
C PHE A 338 11.89 -5.18 3.11
N ALA A 339 11.63 -4.91 1.83
CA ALA A 339 11.19 -3.56 1.46
C ALA A 339 9.76 -3.24 1.93
N ASP A 340 8.89 -4.24 2.10
CA ASP A 340 7.57 -4.04 2.72
C ASP A 340 7.76 -3.58 4.18
N LEU A 341 8.68 -4.19 4.91
CA LEU A 341 9.01 -3.75 6.27
C LEU A 341 9.50 -2.31 6.29
N VAL A 342 10.36 -1.92 5.36
CA VAL A 342 10.83 -0.52 5.22
C VAL A 342 9.65 0.41 4.93
N GLN A 343 8.80 0.06 3.97
CA GLN A 343 7.66 0.89 3.54
C GLN A 343 6.65 1.09 4.68
N GLU A 344 6.38 0.03 5.45
CA GLU A 344 5.38 -0.02 6.52
C GLU A 344 5.91 0.44 7.90
N ASP A 345 7.21 0.75 8.00
CA ASP A 345 7.87 1.10 9.26
C ASP A 345 7.35 2.40 9.89
N VAL A 346 6.72 2.33 11.07
CA VAL A 346 5.98 3.45 11.67
C VAL A 346 6.96 4.45 12.26
N ASP A 347 7.72 4.03 13.27
CA ASP A 347 8.55 4.96 14.05
C ASP A 347 9.92 5.22 13.45
N GLY A 348 10.33 4.42 12.45
CA GLY A 348 11.48 4.69 11.60
C GLY A 348 12.81 4.68 12.33
N PRO A 349 13.66 3.66 12.21
CA PRO A 349 14.73 3.30 13.16
C PRO A 349 14.53 3.73 14.65
N GLN A 350 15.32 3.27 15.62
CA GLN A 350 15.23 3.83 16.99
C GLN A 350 16.62 4.11 17.56
N GLU A 351 16.77 5.27 18.24
CA GLU A 351 17.99 5.60 18.99
C GLU A 351 18.01 4.79 20.30
N PRO A 352 19.18 4.30 20.76
CA PRO A 352 19.28 3.44 21.95
C PRO A 352 18.71 4.06 23.24
N ASP A 353 18.75 5.39 23.36
CA ASP A 353 18.35 6.12 24.57
C ASP A 353 16.85 6.52 24.59
N TYR A 354 16.06 6.08 23.60
CA TYR A 354 14.62 6.32 23.51
C TYR A 354 13.86 4.97 23.52
N PRO A 355 13.70 4.32 24.69
CA PRO A 355 12.95 3.08 24.80
C PRO A 355 11.47 3.43 24.91
N LEU A 356 10.79 3.56 23.78
CA LEU A 356 9.33 3.64 23.75
C LEU A 356 8.79 2.40 23.04
N PRO A 357 7.62 1.89 23.44
CA PRO A 357 6.99 0.77 22.76
C PRO A 357 6.52 1.27 21.39
N GLY A 358 7.37 1.18 20.38
CA GLY A 358 7.14 1.78 19.07
C GLY A 358 7.35 0.77 17.94
N GLY A 359 6.48 0.84 16.92
CA GLY A 359 6.31 -0.05 15.77
C GLY A 359 7.43 0.03 14.73
N ASP A 360 8.68 -0.04 15.21
CA ASP A 360 9.87 -0.22 14.38
C ASP A 360 9.94 -1.66 13.87
N LEU A 361 9.49 -1.86 12.63
CA LEU A 361 9.36 -3.17 12.01
C LEU A 361 10.71 -3.73 11.56
N LEU A 362 11.74 -2.89 11.42
CA LEU A 362 13.07 -3.30 10.95
C LEU A 362 13.93 -3.86 12.08
N ARG A 363 13.76 -3.34 13.30
CA ARG A 363 14.56 -3.72 14.47
C ARG A 363 14.57 -5.23 14.76
N PRO A 364 13.43 -5.96 14.81
CA PRO A 364 13.46 -7.40 15.09
C PRO A 364 14.37 -8.18 14.14
N TYR A 365 14.42 -7.79 12.87
CA TYR A 365 15.21 -8.49 11.85
C TYR A 365 16.68 -8.13 11.95
N CYS A 366 16.99 -6.83 11.91
CA CYS A 366 18.36 -6.35 11.93
C CYS A 366 19.08 -6.65 13.26
N VAL A 367 18.36 -6.80 14.37
CA VAL A 367 18.95 -7.04 15.70
C VAL A 367 18.85 -8.50 16.15
N THR A 368 17.72 -9.15 15.90
CA THR A 368 17.43 -10.47 16.49
C THR A 368 17.63 -11.60 15.48
N MET A 369 17.27 -11.40 14.22
CA MET A 369 17.25 -12.47 13.22
C MET A 369 18.53 -12.59 12.40
N PHE A 370 19.27 -11.50 12.16
CA PHE A 370 20.60 -11.64 11.55
C PHE A 370 21.66 -11.99 12.58
N ASN A 371 22.12 -13.22 12.50
CA ASN A 371 23.22 -13.75 13.30
C ASN A 371 24.34 -14.14 12.33
N PRO A 372 25.55 -13.56 12.45
CA PRO A 372 26.70 -13.90 11.61
C PRO A 372 27.10 -15.38 11.63
N SER A 373 26.60 -16.16 12.59
CA SER A 373 26.83 -17.61 12.66
C SER A 373 25.83 -18.44 11.85
N ASP A 374 24.70 -17.86 11.42
CA ASP A 374 23.72 -18.56 10.59
C ASP A 374 24.14 -18.50 9.11
N PRO A 375 23.92 -19.58 8.32
CA PRO A 375 24.14 -19.52 6.88
C PRO A 375 23.30 -18.40 6.22
N PRO A 376 23.82 -17.70 5.20
CA PRO A 376 23.14 -16.53 4.67
C PRO A 376 21.74 -16.81 4.11
N LEU A 377 21.54 -17.96 3.43
CA LEU A 377 20.21 -18.35 2.95
C LEU A 377 19.23 -18.66 4.07
N ARG A 378 19.71 -19.21 5.20
CA ARG A 378 18.87 -19.44 6.38
C ARG A 378 18.37 -18.12 6.96
N MET A 379 19.20 -17.08 6.98
CA MET A 379 18.78 -15.75 7.46
C MET A 379 17.61 -15.20 6.65
N LEU A 380 17.65 -15.31 5.31
CA LEU A 380 16.55 -14.90 4.44
C LEU A 380 15.32 -15.81 4.57
N GLY A 381 15.52 -17.13 4.70
CA GLY A 381 14.43 -18.07 4.95
C GLY A 381 13.66 -17.76 6.23
N LEU A 382 14.38 -17.39 7.31
CA LEU A 382 13.79 -16.94 8.56
C LEU A 382 13.01 -15.64 8.38
N LEU A 383 13.55 -14.66 7.65
CA LEU A 383 12.88 -13.39 7.31
C LEU A 383 11.53 -13.66 6.64
N VAL A 384 11.50 -14.49 5.59
CA VAL A 384 10.29 -14.85 4.85
C VAL A 384 9.31 -15.63 5.74
N SER A 385 9.78 -16.63 6.48
CA SER A 385 8.92 -17.44 7.36
C SER A 385 8.28 -16.62 8.47
N TYR A 386 8.99 -15.61 8.98
CA TYR A 386 8.50 -14.74 10.02
C TYR A 386 7.41 -13.78 9.54
N THR A 387 7.53 -13.23 8.32
CA THR A 387 6.46 -12.40 7.73
C THR A 387 5.27 -13.20 7.24
N HIS A 388 5.49 -14.45 6.85
CA HIS A 388 4.49 -15.33 6.24
C HIS A 388 4.46 -16.71 6.90
N PRO A 389 4.08 -16.80 8.18
CA PRO A 389 4.13 -18.06 8.92
C PRO A 389 3.16 -19.09 8.33
N GLY A 390 3.67 -20.30 8.10
CA GLY A 390 2.87 -21.45 7.63
C GLY A 390 2.49 -21.40 6.15
N VAL A 391 3.10 -20.52 5.37
CA VAL A 391 2.89 -20.39 3.93
C VAL A 391 4.16 -20.80 3.18
N CYS A 392 4.02 -21.67 2.18
CA CYS A 392 5.13 -22.02 1.29
C CYS A 392 5.38 -20.92 0.25
N LEU A 393 6.62 -20.81 -0.23
CA LEU A 393 7.00 -19.83 -1.25
C LEU A 393 6.75 -20.37 -2.66
N ASP A 394 5.84 -19.77 -3.43
CA ASP A 394 5.67 -20.13 -4.85
C ASP A 394 6.75 -19.46 -5.69
N THR A 395 7.78 -20.23 -6.05
CA THR A 395 8.98 -19.76 -6.74
C THR A 395 8.86 -19.76 -8.27
N SER A 396 7.67 -20.06 -8.80
CA SER A 396 7.45 -20.17 -10.24
C SER A 396 6.88 -18.88 -10.82
N TYR A 397 7.54 -18.32 -11.84
CA TYR A 397 6.98 -17.20 -12.62
C TYR A 397 5.64 -17.58 -13.25
N SER A 398 5.51 -18.80 -13.76
CA SER A 398 4.21 -19.29 -14.27
C SER A 398 3.16 -19.42 -13.17
N GLY A 399 3.58 -19.70 -11.92
CA GLY A 399 2.73 -19.66 -10.73
C GLY A 399 2.24 -18.24 -10.44
N LEU A 400 3.10 -17.24 -10.52
CA LEU A 400 2.75 -15.81 -10.42
C LEU A 400 1.72 -15.41 -11.48
N VAL A 401 1.97 -15.73 -12.76
CA VAL A 401 1.02 -15.46 -13.85
C VAL A 401 -0.33 -16.10 -13.53
N LYS A 402 -0.35 -17.39 -13.17
CA LYS A 402 -1.57 -18.13 -12.84
C LYS A 402 -2.32 -17.54 -11.64
N ALA A 403 -1.62 -16.97 -10.66
CA ALA A 403 -2.25 -16.33 -9.51
C ALA A 403 -2.92 -14.98 -9.89
N LEU A 404 -2.41 -14.30 -10.92
CA LEU A 404 -2.88 -12.99 -11.37
C LEU A 404 -3.87 -13.04 -12.52
N SER A 405 -3.90 -14.10 -13.33
CA SER A 405 -4.78 -14.25 -14.50
C SER A 405 -6.29 -14.32 -14.20
N PRO A 406 -6.77 -14.95 -13.11
CA PRO A 406 -8.19 -15.04 -12.83
C PRO A 406 -8.85 -13.66 -12.65
N SER A 407 -10.01 -13.46 -13.27
CA SER A 407 -10.72 -12.17 -13.30
C SER A 407 -11.85 -12.05 -12.28
N GLY A 408 -12.23 -13.11 -11.59
CA GLY A 408 -13.39 -13.10 -10.68
C GLY A 408 -13.12 -12.26 -9.43
N TRP A 409 -14.10 -11.48 -8.99
CA TRP A 409 -13.98 -10.66 -7.77
C TRP A 409 -13.69 -11.48 -6.51
N SER A 410 -14.03 -12.77 -6.51
CA SER A 410 -13.71 -13.70 -5.41
C SER A 410 -12.26 -14.16 -5.40
N ASP A 411 -11.51 -13.95 -6.48
CA ASP A 411 -10.12 -14.39 -6.59
C ASP A 411 -9.21 -13.50 -5.74
N THR A 412 -8.17 -14.08 -5.17
CA THR A 412 -7.32 -13.40 -4.18
C THR A 412 -6.61 -12.17 -4.74
N ALA A 413 -6.13 -12.23 -5.98
CA ALA A 413 -5.53 -11.09 -6.69
C ALA A 413 -6.51 -9.91 -6.86
N ASN A 414 -7.81 -10.17 -6.94
CA ASN A 414 -8.83 -9.15 -7.17
C ASN A 414 -9.33 -8.57 -5.85
N ARG A 415 -9.60 -9.42 -4.85
CA ARG A 415 -10.00 -8.98 -3.51
C ARG A 415 -8.98 -8.06 -2.83
N GLY A 416 -7.69 -8.30 -3.08
CA GLY A 416 -6.59 -7.47 -2.55
C GLY A 416 -6.22 -6.27 -3.42
N GLY A 417 -6.84 -6.10 -4.59
CA GLY A 417 -6.52 -5.02 -5.53
C GLY A 417 -5.25 -5.25 -6.38
N ALA A 418 -4.61 -6.43 -6.30
CA ALA A 418 -3.37 -6.77 -7.01
C ALA A 418 -3.50 -6.63 -8.53
N ARG A 419 -4.50 -7.31 -9.09
CA ARG A 419 -4.73 -7.32 -10.54
C ARG A 419 -5.20 -5.96 -11.05
N PRO A 420 -6.16 -5.26 -10.41
CA PRO A 420 -6.48 -3.87 -10.74
C PRO A 420 -5.28 -2.92 -10.67
N TRP A 421 -4.41 -3.07 -9.67
CA TRP A 421 -3.19 -2.26 -9.57
C TRP A 421 -2.20 -2.57 -10.70
N LEU A 422 -1.92 -3.85 -10.94
CA LEU A 422 -1.06 -4.28 -12.05
C LEU A 422 -1.61 -3.76 -13.38
N TRP A 423 -2.93 -3.73 -13.57
CA TRP A 423 -3.52 -3.14 -14.77
C TRP A 423 -3.13 -1.67 -14.96
N LEU A 424 -3.25 -0.83 -13.92
CA LEU A 424 -2.81 0.57 -13.98
C LEU A 424 -1.31 0.69 -14.26
N GLN A 425 -0.49 -0.15 -13.62
CA GLN A 425 0.96 -0.19 -13.89
C GLN A 425 1.26 -0.57 -15.35
N CYS A 426 0.55 -1.55 -15.88
CA CYS A 426 0.75 -2.06 -17.23
C CYS A 426 0.19 -1.14 -18.34
N THR A 427 -0.76 -0.26 -18.03
CA THR A 427 -1.47 0.53 -19.04
C THR A 427 -1.21 2.03 -18.95
N GLN A 428 -0.92 2.59 -17.77
CA GLN A 428 -0.84 4.04 -17.60
C GLN A 428 0.32 4.52 -16.74
N LEU A 429 0.67 3.82 -15.66
CA LEU A 429 1.56 4.33 -14.62
C LEU A 429 3.00 3.83 -14.75
N GLY A 430 3.18 2.57 -15.12
CA GLY A 430 4.44 1.84 -14.92
C GLY A 430 4.72 1.70 -13.44
N GLN A 431 5.65 2.52 -12.95
CA GLN A 431 6.14 2.56 -11.59
C GLN A 431 6.71 1.22 -11.13
N PHE A 432 7.46 0.54 -12.02
CA PHE A 432 8.09 -0.75 -11.72
C PHE A 432 9.40 -0.55 -10.94
N PRO A 433 9.51 -0.99 -9.68
CA PRO A 433 10.77 -0.98 -8.96
C PRO A 433 11.77 -1.88 -9.66
N ASP A 434 12.98 -1.38 -9.87
CA ASP A 434 14.01 -2.13 -10.59
C ASP A 434 15.39 -1.88 -10.02
N THR A 435 16.34 -2.67 -10.48
CA THR A 435 17.74 -2.69 -10.00
C THR A 435 18.73 -2.14 -11.02
N THR A 436 18.25 -1.58 -12.13
CA THR A 436 19.12 -1.12 -13.23
C THR A 436 19.92 0.13 -12.87
N GLY A 437 19.55 0.85 -11.81
CA GLY A 437 20.26 2.05 -11.36
C GLY A 437 21.49 1.81 -10.48
N SER A 438 21.59 0.64 -9.82
CA SER A 438 22.71 0.31 -8.94
C SER A 438 22.64 -1.15 -8.51
N THR A 439 23.75 -1.87 -8.67
CA THR A 439 23.96 -3.21 -8.08
C THR A 439 24.62 -3.15 -6.71
N ASP A 440 25.12 -1.99 -6.30
CA ASP A 440 25.78 -1.77 -5.01
C ASP A 440 24.76 -1.53 -3.88
N THR A 441 23.48 -1.61 -4.20
CA THR A 441 22.37 -1.42 -3.29
C THR A 441 21.50 -2.65 -3.31
N PHE A 442 20.76 -2.86 -2.21
CA PHE A 442 19.72 -3.89 -2.12
C PHE A 442 18.91 -4.02 -3.43
N PRO A 443 18.50 -5.23 -3.85
CA PRO A 443 18.88 -6.53 -3.34
C PRO A 443 20.18 -7.07 -3.99
N TYR A 444 21.09 -6.20 -4.44
CA TYR A 444 22.43 -6.55 -4.93
C TYR A 444 22.42 -7.50 -6.14
N SER A 445 21.53 -7.24 -7.09
CA SER A 445 21.31 -8.06 -8.27
C SER A 445 20.89 -7.22 -9.47
N THR A 446 21.02 -7.75 -10.69
CA THR A 446 20.54 -7.12 -11.93
C THR A 446 19.25 -7.74 -12.46
N ARG A 447 18.62 -8.68 -11.73
CA ARG A 447 17.54 -9.51 -12.27
C ARG A 447 16.14 -8.89 -12.18
N ILE A 448 15.96 -7.88 -11.32
CA ILE A 448 14.69 -7.15 -11.24
C ILE A 448 14.74 -6.02 -12.24
N THR A 449 14.15 -6.24 -13.41
CA THR A 449 14.17 -5.30 -14.54
C THR A 449 12.76 -4.93 -15.00
N PRO A 450 12.57 -3.77 -15.66
CA PRO A 450 11.28 -3.41 -16.23
C PRO A 450 10.76 -4.44 -17.23
N ASP A 451 11.64 -5.11 -17.97
CA ASP A 451 11.22 -6.11 -18.97
C ASP A 451 10.60 -7.35 -18.32
N PHE A 452 10.98 -7.71 -17.08
CA PHE A 452 10.26 -8.75 -16.32
C PHE A 452 8.78 -8.34 -16.14
N TYR A 453 8.53 -7.10 -15.70
CA TYR A 453 7.17 -6.62 -15.48
C TYR A 453 6.39 -6.52 -16.79
N ILE A 454 7.02 -6.09 -17.89
CA ILE A 454 6.40 -6.05 -19.21
C ILE A 454 6.00 -7.44 -19.70
N ASN A 455 6.83 -8.46 -19.47
CA ASN A 455 6.45 -9.84 -19.76
C ASN A 455 5.26 -10.27 -18.89
N LEU A 456 5.29 -9.97 -17.59
CA LEU A 456 4.17 -10.27 -16.68
C LEU A 456 2.87 -9.61 -17.15
N CYS A 457 2.91 -8.34 -17.53
CA CYS A 457 1.76 -7.60 -18.07
C CYS A 457 1.12 -8.34 -19.26
N ARG A 458 1.95 -8.80 -20.21
CA ARG A 458 1.49 -9.50 -21.42
C ARG A 458 0.93 -10.89 -21.13
N ASP A 459 1.52 -11.59 -20.16
CA ASP A 459 1.13 -12.94 -19.80
C ASP A 459 -0.15 -12.97 -18.93
N VAL A 460 -0.42 -11.92 -18.15
CA VAL A 460 -1.57 -11.82 -17.23
C VAL A 460 -2.85 -11.28 -17.89
N PHE A 461 -2.72 -10.33 -18.83
CA PHE A 461 -3.86 -9.66 -19.46
C PHE A 461 -4.10 -10.17 -20.87
N ASP A 462 -3.38 -9.63 -21.85
CA ASP A 462 -3.29 -10.14 -23.22
C ASP A 462 -2.25 -9.31 -24.01
N LYS A 463 -2.23 -9.50 -25.34
CA LYS A 463 -1.29 -8.83 -26.26
C LYS A 463 -1.61 -7.35 -26.52
N THR A 464 -2.77 -6.83 -26.10
CA THR A 464 -3.12 -5.41 -26.26
C THR A 464 -2.33 -4.52 -25.29
N VAL A 465 -1.86 -5.11 -24.19
CA VAL A 465 -0.96 -4.49 -23.23
C VAL A 465 0.47 -4.51 -23.78
N THR A 466 0.88 -3.41 -24.40
CA THR A 466 2.21 -3.27 -25.02
C THR A 466 3.06 -2.22 -24.30
N LYS A 467 4.39 -2.40 -24.35
CA LYS A 467 5.36 -1.44 -23.82
C LYS A 467 5.21 -0.05 -24.45
N ASP A 468 4.93 0.01 -25.75
CA ASP A 468 4.77 1.28 -26.48
C ASP A 468 3.51 2.03 -26.04
N ASN A 469 2.38 1.33 -25.87
CA ASN A 469 1.15 1.94 -25.36
C ASN A 469 1.32 2.49 -23.95
N LEU A 470 2.03 1.74 -23.09
CA LEU A 470 2.36 2.19 -21.73
C LEU A 470 3.26 3.44 -21.76
N ILE A 471 4.32 3.45 -22.56
CA ILE A 471 5.24 4.60 -22.68
C ILE A 471 4.48 5.85 -23.18
N ASN A 472 3.60 5.70 -24.16
CA ASN A 472 2.77 6.80 -24.65
C ASN A 472 1.85 7.32 -23.55
N SER A 473 1.16 6.44 -22.82
CA SER A 473 0.28 6.83 -21.72
C SER A 473 1.03 7.53 -20.58
N ILE A 474 2.23 7.07 -20.23
CA ILE A 474 3.13 7.71 -19.27
C ILE A 474 3.51 9.12 -19.74
N SER A 475 3.86 9.27 -21.01
CA SER A 475 4.20 10.57 -21.61
C SER A 475 3.02 11.53 -21.56
N ASP A 476 1.82 11.07 -21.92
CA ASP A 476 0.61 11.88 -21.94
C ASP A 476 0.20 12.34 -20.54
N LEU A 477 0.23 11.45 -19.54
CA LEU A 477 -0.05 11.81 -18.16
C LEU A 477 0.98 12.82 -17.60
N ASN A 478 2.27 12.63 -17.86
CA ASN A 478 3.29 13.59 -17.42
C ASN A 478 3.16 14.93 -18.13
N LYS A 479 2.81 14.95 -19.42
CA LYS A 479 2.54 16.17 -20.16
C LYS A 479 1.34 16.93 -19.61
N HIS A 480 0.30 16.21 -19.20
CA HIS A 480 -0.93 16.80 -18.69
C HIS A 480 -0.80 17.28 -17.23
N TYR A 481 -0.18 16.48 -16.37
CA TYR A 481 -0.12 16.72 -14.92
C TYR A 481 1.24 17.22 -14.40
N GLY A 482 2.25 17.37 -15.27
CA GLY A 482 3.54 17.98 -14.93
C GLY A 482 4.52 17.10 -14.16
N GLY A 483 4.21 15.82 -13.92
CA GLY A 483 5.08 14.86 -13.23
C GLY A 483 5.54 15.37 -11.85
N LEU A 484 6.85 15.44 -11.61
CA LEU A 484 7.44 15.96 -10.36
C LEU A 484 7.34 17.48 -10.19
N LYS A 485 6.85 18.20 -11.21
CA LYS A 485 6.67 19.66 -11.21
C LYS A 485 5.24 20.03 -11.62
N PRO A 486 4.23 19.61 -10.84
CA PRO A 486 2.84 19.88 -11.18
C PRO A 486 2.57 21.39 -11.17
N ASP A 487 1.76 21.85 -12.12
CA ASP A 487 1.23 23.21 -12.15
C ASP A 487 -0.06 23.25 -11.32
N ILE A 488 0.11 23.43 -10.02
CA ILE A 488 -0.96 23.31 -9.02
C ILE A 488 -0.85 24.43 -7.99
N SER A 489 -1.97 24.79 -7.37
CA SER A 489 -2.02 25.72 -6.24
C SER A 489 -2.71 25.07 -5.03
N ASN A 490 -2.43 25.59 -3.84
CA ASN A 490 -2.93 25.07 -2.56
C ASN A 490 -2.65 23.57 -2.41
N ALA A 491 -1.38 23.20 -2.55
CA ALA A 491 -0.94 21.81 -2.45
C ALA A 491 0.16 21.65 -1.40
N ILE A 492 -0.02 20.70 -0.50
CA ILE A 492 0.99 20.29 0.47
C ILE A 492 1.39 18.86 0.11
N PHE A 493 2.64 18.68 -0.28
CA PHE A 493 3.27 17.37 -0.47
C PHE A 493 4.10 17.03 0.75
N VAL A 494 3.88 15.87 1.34
CA VAL A 494 4.70 15.35 2.44
C VAL A 494 5.28 14.02 2.01
N LYS A 495 6.56 13.76 2.24
CA LYS A 495 7.18 12.46 1.94
C LYS A 495 8.20 12.06 2.98
N GLY A 496 8.36 10.75 3.15
CA GLY A 496 9.43 10.17 3.95
C GLY A 496 10.78 10.19 3.24
N ASP A 497 11.88 10.26 3.98
CA ASP A 497 13.22 10.03 3.42
C ASP A 497 13.56 8.53 3.29
N LEU A 498 12.90 7.68 4.10
CA LEU A 498 12.94 6.22 4.07
C LEU A 498 11.82 5.60 3.23
N ASP A 499 10.88 6.40 2.72
CA ASP A 499 9.87 5.94 1.79
C ASP A 499 10.50 5.54 0.44
N PRO A 500 10.46 4.25 0.02
CA PRO A 500 11.03 3.83 -1.25
C PRO A 500 10.39 4.50 -2.47
N TRP A 501 9.14 4.96 -2.35
CA TRP A 501 8.41 5.65 -3.42
C TRP A 501 8.73 7.14 -3.55
N ARG A 502 9.53 7.71 -2.65
CA ARG A 502 9.81 9.17 -2.57
C ARG A 502 10.31 9.80 -3.88
N GLY A 503 10.91 9.00 -4.76
CA GLY A 503 11.41 9.43 -6.07
C GLY A 503 10.31 9.78 -7.08
N LEU A 504 9.07 9.39 -6.79
CA LEU A 504 7.88 9.71 -7.60
C LEU A 504 7.11 10.92 -7.06
N SER A 505 7.57 11.54 -5.96
CA SER A 505 6.97 12.72 -5.34
C SER A 505 7.86 13.95 -5.54
N PRO A 506 7.31 15.17 -5.67
CA PRO A 506 8.09 16.41 -5.82
C PRO A 506 9.15 16.59 -4.74
N ASP A 507 10.34 17.09 -5.10
CA ASP A 507 11.40 17.48 -4.16
C ASP A 507 11.35 18.97 -3.79
N THR A 508 10.73 19.78 -4.64
CA THR A 508 10.70 21.24 -4.51
C THR A 508 9.31 21.78 -4.81
N ALA A 509 8.92 22.85 -4.12
CA ALA A 509 7.66 23.53 -4.41
C ALA A 509 7.67 24.17 -5.81
N THR A 510 6.59 23.99 -6.56
CA THR A 510 6.37 24.57 -7.89
C THR A 510 5.21 25.56 -7.85
N GLY A 511 5.51 26.83 -7.62
CA GLY A 511 4.52 27.91 -7.64
C GLY A 511 4.05 28.38 -6.25
N ALA A 512 3.18 29.39 -6.26
CA ALA A 512 2.66 30.02 -5.05
C ALA A 512 1.64 29.11 -4.34
N GLY A 513 1.79 28.93 -3.02
CA GLY A 513 0.89 28.09 -2.23
C GLY A 513 1.14 26.57 -2.38
N VAL A 514 2.25 26.18 -3.02
CA VAL A 514 2.74 24.80 -3.02
C VAL A 514 3.83 24.64 -1.96
N HIS A 515 3.73 23.58 -1.16
CA HIS A 515 4.67 23.28 -0.09
C HIS A 515 5.09 21.82 -0.16
N VAL A 516 6.39 21.56 0.03
CA VAL A 516 6.95 20.20 0.03
C VAL A 516 7.70 19.99 1.34
N PHE A 517 7.40 18.90 2.02
CA PHE A 517 8.05 18.47 3.25
C PHE A 517 8.69 17.10 3.06
N SER A 518 9.98 16.99 3.37
CA SER A 518 10.66 15.70 3.52
C SER A 518 10.85 15.44 5.02
N VAL A 519 10.29 14.35 5.52
CA VAL A 519 10.31 14.00 6.94
C VAL A 519 11.41 12.97 7.18
N LEU A 520 12.37 13.33 8.04
CA LEU A 520 13.48 12.46 8.42
C LEU A 520 12.95 11.17 9.03
N ARG A 521 13.57 10.02 8.72
CA ARG A 521 13.22 8.68 9.19
C ARG A 521 11.78 8.24 8.97
N ALA A 522 10.95 9.01 8.28
CA ALA A 522 9.59 8.60 8.00
C ALA A 522 9.59 7.67 6.78
N SER A 523 8.83 6.59 6.87
CA SER A 523 8.50 5.75 5.72
C SER A 523 7.22 6.23 5.03
N HIS A 524 6.55 5.35 4.28
CA HIS A 524 5.45 5.70 3.39
C HIS A 524 4.25 6.30 4.15
N ALA A 525 3.88 7.53 3.81
CA ALA A 525 2.75 8.27 4.34
C ALA A 525 2.61 8.36 5.87
N HIS A 526 3.74 8.30 6.60
CA HIS A 526 3.74 8.32 8.07
C HIS A 526 3.02 9.56 8.65
N ASP A 527 3.07 10.70 7.98
CA ASP A 527 2.44 11.94 8.45
C ASP A 527 0.90 11.87 8.57
N LEU A 528 0.23 10.96 7.86
CA LEU A 528 -1.23 10.81 7.92
C LEU A 528 -1.71 9.97 9.10
N PHE A 529 -0.84 9.16 9.71
CA PHE A 529 -1.17 8.29 10.85
C PHE A 529 -1.56 9.10 12.10
N PRO A 530 -2.17 8.45 13.11
CA PRO A 530 -2.49 9.13 14.35
C PRO A 530 -1.28 9.85 14.94
N ARG A 531 -1.55 10.95 15.63
CA ARG A 531 -0.55 11.53 16.53
C ARG A 531 -0.41 10.57 17.70
N ASP A 532 0.78 10.04 17.89
CA ASP A 532 1.16 9.49 19.18
C ASP A 532 2.10 10.46 19.89
N ASP A 533 2.29 10.23 21.19
CA ASP A 533 3.26 11.00 21.97
C ASP A 533 4.71 10.69 21.55
N TYR A 534 4.90 9.65 20.74
CA TYR A 534 6.18 9.08 20.29
C TYR A 534 6.71 9.69 19.00
N ASP A 535 5.85 10.42 18.27
CA ASP A 535 6.18 11.19 17.09
C ASP A 535 7.50 11.93 17.32
N PRO A 536 8.52 11.71 16.49
CA PRO A 536 9.78 12.39 16.67
C PRO A 536 9.61 13.90 16.47
N PRO A 537 10.49 14.75 17.04
CA PRO A 537 10.33 16.20 17.00
C PRO A 537 10.14 16.79 15.59
N TRP A 538 10.77 16.18 14.58
CA TRP A 538 10.62 16.59 13.18
C TRP A 538 9.24 16.23 12.60
N MET A 539 8.64 15.09 12.96
CA MET A 539 7.26 14.74 12.55
C MET A 539 6.26 15.72 13.17
N LYS A 540 6.39 16.00 14.48
CA LYS A 540 5.57 17.02 15.18
C LYS A 540 5.67 18.39 14.51
N LYS A 541 6.89 18.80 14.12
CA LYS A 541 7.15 20.05 13.41
C LYS A 541 6.47 20.07 12.03
N THR A 542 6.56 18.98 11.27
CA THR A 542 5.92 18.87 9.94
C THR A 542 4.40 18.93 10.06
N ARG A 543 3.77 18.10 10.90
CA ARG A 543 2.30 18.13 11.11
C ARG A 543 1.83 19.52 11.54
N LYS A 544 2.56 20.21 12.42
CA LYS A 544 2.23 21.60 12.81
C LYS A 544 2.36 22.60 11.67
N ALA A 545 3.32 22.41 10.75
CA ALA A 545 3.46 23.26 9.57
C ALA A 545 2.31 23.03 8.58
N VAL A 546 1.97 21.76 8.30
CA VAL A 546 0.82 21.39 7.46
C VAL A 546 -0.48 22.00 8.02
N GLU A 547 -0.71 21.85 9.32
CA GLU A 547 -1.87 22.41 10.01
C GLU A 547 -1.98 23.93 9.86
N ARG A 548 -0.87 24.67 9.95
CA ARG A 548 -0.84 26.13 9.79
C ARG A 548 -1.14 26.56 8.37
N LEU A 549 -0.58 25.86 7.38
CA LEU A 549 -0.82 26.16 5.97
C LEU A 549 -2.30 25.92 5.62
N LEU A 550 -2.84 24.79 6.06
CA LEU A 550 -4.25 24.46 5.91
C LEU A 550 -5.14 25.50 6.59
N ALA A 551 -4.80 25.96 7.81
CA ALA A 551 -5.53 27.03 8.48
C ALA A 551 -5.60 28.31 7.63
N GLY A 552 -4.50 28.68 6.98
CA GLY A 552 -4.44 29.84 6.09
C GLY A 552 -5.35 29.73 4.87
N TRP A 553 -5.54 28.52 4.32
CA TRP A 553 -6.48 28.28 3.22
C TRP A 553 -7.93 28.30 3.69
N LEU A 554 -8.19 27.83 4.90
CA LEU A 554 -9.52 27.71 5.48
C LEU A 554 -10.05 29.03 6.07
N ALA A 555 -9.16 29.95 6.44
CA ALA A 555 -9.48 31.27 6.98
C ALA A 555 -10.36 32.16 6.08
#